data_AF-N9ED58-F1
#
_entry.id   AF-N9ED58-F1
#
_cell.length_a   1.000
_cell.length_b   1.000
_cell.length_c   1.000
_cell.angle_alpha   90.00
_cell.angle_beta   90.00
_cell.angle_gamma   90.00
#
_symmetry.space_group_name_H-M   'P 1'
#
loop_
_entity.id
_entity.type
_entity.pdbx_description
1 polymer ?
#
loop_
_entity_poly.entity_id
_entity_poly.type
_entity_poly.pdbx_seq_one_letter_code
_entity_poly.pdbx_strand_id
1 'polypeptide(L)'
;MSKSRKRTAKKFVLNQVYPYSSISSLLIALPMMLIYGIAYYSLLGDGFYLGPVSLTFLLYFATTTRIIRLFSKDVTIWFDDQYMYLQFNQKAPQKYAKQEILGFYSYDYSTKSPLLFNSKVSIHFYLDQGQKIFLNDSSYRNIVDEEKRLVLLKFLKTAQSELEFSPLHAKSRFFAHHVYWYARQHDRD
;
A
#
# COMPACT_ATOMS: atom_id res chain seq x y z
N MET A 1 -35.75 0.29 23.75
CA MET A 1 -34.67 1.20 23.28
C MET A 1 -33.32 0.52 23.54
N SER A 2 -32.72 -0.05 22.50
CA SER A 2 -31.40 -0.68 22.59
C SER A 2 -30.32 0.40 22.70
N LYS A 3 -29.57 0.41 23.79
CA LYS A 3 -28.36 1.24 23.92
C LYS A 3 -27.33 0.69 22.94
N SER A 4 -27.18 1.31 21.78
CA SER A 4 -26.06 1.05 20.87
C SER A 4 -24.76 1.32 21.64
N ARG A 5 -24.10 0.25 22.05
CA ARG A 5 -22.82 0.27 22.74
C ARG A 5 -21.81 0.65 21.66
N LYS A 6 -21.39 1.93 21.61
CA LYS A 6 -20.35 2.42 20.70
C LYS A 6 -19.15 1.46 20.76
N ARG A 7 -19.02 0.60 19.75
CA ARG A 7 -17.92 -0.34 19.64
C ARG A 7 -16.66 0.50 19.44
N THR A 8 -15.66 0.34 20.30
CA THR A 8 -14.39 1.03 20.12
C THR A 8 -13.78 0.56 18.82
N ALA A 9 -13.80 1.42 17.79
CA ALA A 9 -13.30 1.10 16.46
C ALA A 9 -11.83 0.68 16.55
N LYS A 10 -11.53 -0.57 16.17
CA LYS A 10 -10.17 -1.07 16.13
C LYS A 10 -9.42 -0.33 15.01
N LYS A 11 -8.45 0.51 15.40
CA LYS A 11 -7.62 1.26 14.46
C LYS A 11 -6.43 0.42 14.00
N PHE A 12 -6.17 0.43 12.71
CA PHE A 12 -5.00 -0.16 12.07
C PHE A 12 -4.11 0.98 11.61
N VAL A 13 -2.88 1.04 12.13
CA VAL A 13 -1.94 2.11 11.83
C VAL A 13 -0.80 1.52 11.02
N LEU A 14 -0.59 2.06 9.82
CA LEU A 14 0.50 1.72 8.93
C LEU A 14 1.44 2.91 8.86
N ASN A 15 2.59 2.80 9.51
CA ASN A 15 3.55 3.91 9.57
C ASN A 15 4.37 3.99 8.29
N GLN A 16 4.74 5.20 7.87
CA GLN A 16 5.67 5.44 6.75
C GLN A 16 5.30 4.71 5.44
N VAL A 17 4.02 4.72 5.06
CA VAL A 17 3.55 4.19 3.77
C VAL A 17 3.79 5.26 2.70
N TYR A 18 4.35 4.88 1.55
CA TYR A 18 4.40 5.78 0.39
C TYR A 18 3.08 5.65 -0.40
N PRO A 19 2.14 6.61 -0.30
CA PRO A 19 0.78 6.42 -0.79
C PRO A 19 0.62 6.76 -2.27
N TYR A 20 1.72 7.03 -2.98
CA TYR A 20 1.71 7.40 -4.38
C TYR A 20 2.16 6.22 -5.25
N SER A 21 1.79 6.24 -6.52
CA SER A 21 2.17 5.18 -7.45
C SER A 21 3.69 5.11 -7.63
N SER A 22 4.21 3.94 -8.03
CA SER A 22 5.63 3.79 -8.42
C SER A 22 6.03 4.69 -9.59
N ILE A 23 5.07 5.15 -10.41
CA ILE A 23 5.34 6.13 -11.47
C ILE A 23 5.58 7.51 -10.85
N SER A 24 4.85 7.85 -9.78
CA SER A 24 5.01 9.13 -9.09
C SER A 24 6.40 9.29 -8.44
N SER A 25 7.08 8.21 -8.06
CA SER A 25 8.47 8.31 -7.57
C SER A 25 9.47 8.68 -8.68
N LEU A 26 9.15 8.45 -9.95
CA LEU A 26 9.98 8.89 -11.08
C LEU A 26 10.04 10.42 -11.18
N LEU A 27 8.97 11.11 -10.77
CA LEU A 27 8.94 12.58 -10.70
C LEU A 27 9.93 13.15 -9.66
N ILE A 28 10.36 12.33 -8.70
CA ILE A 28 11.40 12.69 -7.73
C ILE A 28 12.77 12.22 -8.26
N ALA A 29 12.85 10.99 -8.76
CA ALA A 29 14.10 10.38 -9.20
C ALA A 29 14.73 11.11 -10.40
N LEU A 30 13.94 11.47 -11.42
CA LEU A 30 14.46 12.09 -12.64
C LEU A 30 15.08 13.48 -12.40
N PRO A 31 14.42 14.43 -11.71
CA PRO A 31 15.05 15.70 -11.37
C PRO A 31 16.31 15.54 -10.52
N MET A 32 16.29 14.60 -9.56
CA MET A 32 17.48 14.33 -8.74
C MET A 32 18.64 13.81 -9.58
N MET A 33 18.37 12.91 -10.53
CA MET A 33 19.39 12.38 -11.44
C MET A 33 20.00 13.50 -12.30
N LEU A 34 19.17 14.42 -12.82
CA LEU A 34 19.66 15.59 -13.57
C LEU A 34 20.56 16.49 -12.72
N ILE A 35 20.16 16.80 -11.48
CA ILE A 35 20.97 17.61 -10.55
C ILE A 35 22.34 16.96 -10.31
N TYR A 36 22.37 15.66 -10.02
CA TYR A 36 23.62 14.94 -9.79
C TYR A 36 24.47 14.83 -11.06
N GLY A 37 23.85 14.70 -12.23
CA GLY A 37 24.54 14.71 -13.52
C GLY A 37 25.20 16.06 -13.82
N ILE A 38 24.47 17.16 -13.62
CA ILE A 38 25.00 18.53 -13.78
C ILE A 38 26.13 18.79 -12.78
N ALA A 39 25.95 18.39 -11.51
CA ALA A 39 26.98 18.53 -10.48
C ALA A 39 28.25 17.76 -10.82
N TYR A 40 28.12 16.51 -11.30
CA TYR A 40 29.25 15.71 -11.76
C TYR A 40 29.98 16.41 -12.90
N TYR A 41 29.25 16.82 -13.94
CA TYR A 41 29.82 17.49 -15.12
C TYR A 41 30.51 18.80 -14.76
N SER A 42 29.93 19.57 -13.83
CA SER A 42 30.49 20.86 -13.42
C SER A 42 31.79 20.72 -12.60
N LEU A 43 31.95 19.60 -11.87
CA LEU A 43 33.12 19.35 -11.03
C LEU A 43 34.25 18.61 -11.76
N LEU A 44 33.90 17.74 -12.71
CA LEU A 44 34.83 16.78 -13.32
C LEU A 44 34.86 16.83 -14.85
N GLY A 45 34.04 17.67 -15.46
CA GLY A 45 33.94 17.82 -16.92
C GLY A 45 33.24 16.63 -17.59
N ASP A 46 33.59 16.40 -18.85
CA ASP A 46 33.12 15.29 -19.69
C ASP A 46 33.88 13.97 -19.45
N GLY A 47 34.88 13.97 -18.57
CA GLY A 47 35.65 12.78 -18.23
C GLY A 47 34.85 11.73 -17.46
N PHE A 48 34.97 10.47 -17.87
CA PHE A 48 34.39 9.33 -17.14
C PHE A 48 35.39 8.78 -16.13
N TYR A 49 35.17 9.08 -14.85
CA TYR A 49 36.00 8.57 -13.75
C TYR A 49 35.18 7.63 -12.88
N LEU A 50 35.54 6.34 -12.87
CA LEU A 50 34.75 5.29 -12.21
C LEU A 50 34.48 5.58 -10.71
N GLY A 51 35.49 6.06 -9.97
CA GLY A 51 35.35 6.38 -8.54
C GLY A 51 34.33 7.50 -8.29
N PRO A 52 34.52 8.71 -8.85
CA PRO A 52 33.56 9.80 -8.74
C PRO A 52 32.17 9.48 -9.28
N VAL A 53 32.05 8.73 -10.39
CA VAL A 53 30.75 8.27 -10.90
C VAL A 53 30.06 7.38 -9.88
N SER A 54 30.78 6.41 -9.30
CA SER A 54 30.24 5.52 -8.27
C SER A 54 29.77 6.28 -7.03
N LEU A 55 30.55 7.27 -6.57
CA LEU A 55 30.18 8.14 -5.46
C LEU A 55 28.94 8.97 -5.78
N THR A 56 28.84 9.49 -6.99
CA THR A 56 27.68 10.28 -7.47
C THR A 56 26.41 9.44 -7.44
N PHE A 57 26.46 8.21 -7.96
CA PHE A 57 25.33 7.28 -7.89
C PHE A 57 24.95 6.94 -6.44
N LEU A 58 25.92 6.69 -5.57
CA LEU A 58 25.68 6.41 -4.15
C LEU A 58 24.92 7.58 -3.48
N LEU A 59 25.39 8.81 -3.69
CA LEU A 59 24.76 10.02 -3.15
C LEU A 59 23.37 10.25 -3.74
N TYR A 60 23.21 10.03 -5.04
CA TYR A 60 21.92 10.09 -5.74
C TYR A 60 20.90 9.11 -5.14
N PHE A 61 21.25 7.83 -4.98
CA PHE A 61 20.35 6.84 -4.40
C PHE A 61 20.03 7.15 -2.94
N ALA A 62 21.03 7.60 -2.16
CA ALA A 62 20.84 7.96 -0.76
C ALA A 62 19.87 9.14 -0.59
N THR A 63 20.06 10.22 -1.37
CA THR A 63 19.19 11.41 -1.32
C THR A 63 17.80 11.13 -1.86
N THR A 64 17.68 10.46 -3.00
CA THR A 64 16.37 10.08 -3.58
C THR A 64 15.57 9.24 -2.61
N THR A 65 16.20 8.24 -1.98
CA THR A 65 15.54 7.40 -0.96
C THR A 65 15.09 8.22 0.26
N ARG A 66 15.90 9.18 0.72
CA ARG A 66 15.54 10.07 1.83
C ARG A 66 14.36 10.97 1.46
N ILE A 67 14.35 11.55 0.26
CA ILE A 67 13.28 12.41 -0.21
C ILE A 67 11.98 11.60 -0.31
N ILE A 68 12.00 10.41 -0.92
CA ILE A 68 10.82 9.53 -1.00
C ILE A 68 10.28 9.22 0.40
N ARG A 69 11.15 8.95 1.38
CA ARG A 69 10.74 8.74 2.78
C ARG A 69 10.10 9.97 3.43
N LEU A 70 10.49 11.19 3.07
CA LEU A 70 9.85 12.42 3.57
C LEU A 70 8.40 12.56 3.08
N PHE A 71 8.08 11.96 1.93
CA PHE A 71 6.72 11.92 1.39
C PHE A 71 5.90 10.73 1.87
N SER A 72 6.50 9.81 2.65
CA SER A 72 5.77 8.75 3.32
C SER A 72 4.81 9.33 4.36
N LYS A 73 3.66 8.68 4.51
CA LYS A 73 2.59 9.09 5.41
C LYS A 73 2.21 7.95 6.35
N ASP A 74 1.74 8.30 7.52
CA ASP A 74 1.10 7.36 8.42
C ASP A 74 -0.35 7.19 7.97
N VAL A 75 -0.75 5.96 7.71
CA VAL A 75 -2.10 5.64 7.24
C VAL A 75 -2.84 4.96 8.37
N THR A 76 -3.90 5.60 8.86
CA THR A 76 -4.79 5.00 9.87
C THR A 76 -6.09 4.59 9.23
N ILE A 77 -6.49 3.33 9.43
CA ILE A 77 -7.70 2.74 8.88
C ILE A 77 -8.53 2.19 10.02
N TRP A 78 -9.84 2.43 10.01
CA TRP A 78 -10.76 1.84 10.97
C TRP A 78 -12.17 1.75 10.39
N PHE A 79 -13.00 0.96 11.05
CA PHE A 79 -14.40 0.78 10.71
C PHE A 79 -15.27 1.28 11.86
N ASP A 80 -16.43 1.83 11.52
CA ASP A 80 -17.59 1.88 12.42
C ASP A 80 -18.72 1.02 11.85
N ASP A 81 -19.93 1.19 12.37
CA ASP A 81 -21.08 0.39 11.94
C ASP A 81 -21.40 0.56 10.44
N GLN A 82 -21.15 1.74 9.84
CA GLN A 82 -21.60 2.10 8.49
C GLN A 82 -20.46 2.43 7.52
N TYR A 83 -19.29 2.83 8.01
CA TYR A 83 -18.22 3.42 7.22
C TYR A 83 -16.86 2.75 7.49
N MET A 84 -16.04 2.74 6.44
CA MET A 84 -14.59 2.61 6.52
C MET A 84 -13.97 4.01 6.47
N TYR A 85 -13.03 4.27 7.36
CA TYR A 85 -12.30 5.53 7.41
C TYR A 85 -10.85 5.32 7.01
N LEU A 86 -10.34 6.24 6.20
CA LEU A 86 -8.94 6.30 5.80
C LEU A 86 -8.38 7.67 6.14
N GLN A 87 -7.36 7.70 6.99
CA GLN A 87 -6.71 8.92 7.42
C GLN A 87 -5.24 8.90 7.04
N PHE A 88 -4.79 9.94 6.35
CA PHE A 88 -3.38 10.17 6.06
C PHE A 88 -2.82 11.19 7.03
N ASN A 89 -1.83 10.80 7.84
CA ASN A 89 -1.29 11.56 8.95
C ASN A 89 -2.42 12.00 9.91
N GLN A 90 -2.34 13.22 10.45
CA GLN A 90 -3.35 13.81 11.32
C GLN A 90 -4.42 14.62 10.55
N LYS A 91 -4.57 14.42 9.22
CA LYS A 91 -5.58 15.13 8.42
C LYS A 91 -7.00 14.62 8.71
N ALA A 92 -8.02 15.33 8.25
CA ALA A 92 -9.41 14.85 8.34
C ALA A 92 -9.55 13.48 7.64
N PRO A 93 -10.26 12.52 8.25
CA PRO A 93 -10.44 11.19 7.66
C PRO A 93 -11.37 11.23 6.46
N GLN A 94 -10.97 10.54 5.40
CA GLN A 94 -11.85 10.19 4.28
C GLN A 94 -12.78 9.09 4.74
N LYS A 95 -14.05 9.19 4.36
CA LYS A 95 -15.12 8.27 4.76
C LYS A 95 -15.61 7.54 3.52
N TYR A 96 -15.77 6.23 3.61
CA TYR A 96 -16.27 5.38 2.54
C TYR A 96 -17.41 4.54 3.12
N ALA A 97 -18.61 4.61 2.55
CA ALA A 97 -19.70 3.80 3.06
C ALA A 97 -19.42 2.32 2.76
N LYS A 98 -19.64 1.44 3.74
CA LYS A 98 -19.38 0.00 3.56
C LYS A 98 -20.15 -0.60 2.39
N GLN A 99 -21.35 -0.07 2.12
CA GLN A 99 -22.22 -0.52 1.04
C GLN A 99 -21.69 -0.15 -0.36
N GLU A 100 -20.92 0.94 -0.47
CA GLU A 100 -20.28 1.41 -1.71
C GLU A 100 -19.00 0.61 -2.04
N ILE A 101 -18.49 -0.16 -1.08
CA ILE A 101 -17.36 -1.07 -1.31
C ILE A 101 -17.91 -2.34 -1.98
N LEU A 102 -17.54 -2.53 -3.26
CA LEU A 102 -17.96 -3.68 -4.06
C LEU A 102 -17.21 -4.95 -3.68
N GLY A 103 -15.94 -4.80 -3.32
CA GLY A 103 -15.07 -5.89 -2.98
C GLY A 103 -13.61 -5.49 -2.95
N PHE A 104 -12.75 -6.46 -2.68
CA PHE A 104 -11.32 -6.26 -2.80
C PHE A 104 -10.58 -7.49 -3.31
N TYR A 105 -9.47 -7.27 -4.02
CA TYR A 105 -8.52 -8.33 -4.34
C TYR A 105 -7.45 -8.43 -3.26
N SER A 106 -7.13 -9.65 -2.86
CA SER A 106 -6.02 -9.99 -1.97
C SER A 106 -5.60 -11.44 -2.22
N TYR A 107 -4.36 -11.79 -1.86
CA TYR A 107 -3.95 -13.19 -1.82
C TYR A 107 -4.57 -13.91 -0.62
N ASP A 108 -4.66 -15.24 -0.73
CA ASP A 108 -4.91 -16.10 0.43
C ASP A 108 -3.62 -16.38 1.21
N TYR A 109 -3.38 -15.54 2.23
CA TYR A 109 -2.25 -15.68 3.14
C TYR A 109 -2.44 -16.77 4.21
N SER A 110 -3.57 -17.49 4.22
CA SER A 110 -3.78 -18.64 5.12
C SER A 110 -3.17 -19.93 4.59
N THR A 111 -2.70 -19.93 3.34
CA THR A 111 -2.04 -21.09 2.72
C THR A 111 -0.68 -21.39 3.35
N LYS A 112 -0.31 -22.68 3.37
CA LYS A 112 1.04 -23.14 3.77
C LYS A 112 2.10 -22.98 2.67
N SER A 113 1.78 -22.29 1.57
CA SER A 113 2.68 -22.15 0.43
C SER A 113 3.87 -21.25 0.82
N PRO A 114 5.12 -21.72 0.74
CA PRO A 114 6.30 -20.92 1.08
C PRO A 114 6.40 -19.62 0.25
N LEU A 115 5.91 -19.65 -0.99
CA LEU A 115 5.90 -18.50 -1.90
C LEU A 115 4.97 -17.38 -1.42
N LEU A 116 3.83 -17.73 -0.82
CA LEU A 116 2.85 -16.76 -0.32
C LEU A 116 3.11 -16.39 1.14
N PHE A 117 3.70 -17.29 1.91
CA PHE A 117 4.04 -17.07 3.30
C PHE A 117 5.09 -15.96 3.49
N ASN A 118 5.91 -15.64 2.50
CA ASN A 118 6.83 -14.48 2.56
C ASN A 118 6.47 -13.38 1.56
N SER A 119 5.28 -13.46 0.96
CA SER A 119 4.84 -12.47 -0.01
C SER A 119 4.33 -11.20 0.66
N LYS A 120 4.43 -10.10 -0.08
CA LYS A 120 3.85 -8.81 0.29
C LYS A 120 2.35 -8.93 0.49
N VAL A 121 1.84 -8.40 1.60
CA VAL A 121 0.41 -8.20 1.82
C VAL A 121 -0.08 -7.05 0.96
N SER A 122 -1.02 -7.32 0.04
CA SER A 122 -1.57 -6.33 -0.87
C SER A 122 -3.09 -6.50 -0.96
N ILE A 123 -3.82 -5.40 -0.74
CA ILE A 123 -5.28 -5.35 -0.68
C ILE A 123 -5.75 -4.21 -1.58
N HIS A 124 -6.54 -4.52 -2.59
CA HIS A 124 -7.04 -3.55 -3.56
C HIS A 124 -8.57 -3.46 -3.45
N PHE A 125 -9.09 -2.44 -2.78
CA PHE A 125 -10.53 -2.19 -2.70
C PHE A 125 -11.03 -1.49 -3.95
N TYR A 126 -12.23 -1.88 -4.38
CA TYR A 126 -12.96 -1.29 -5.49
C TYR A 126 -14.28 -0.74 -4.95
N LEU A 127 -14.54 0.53 -5.26
CA LEU A 127 -15.79 1.20 -4.93
C LEU A 127 -16.69 1.31 -6.17
N ASP A 128 -17.99 1.45 -5.92
CA ASP A 128 -19.06 1.58 -6.92
C ASP A 128 -18.82 2.71 -7.94
N GLN A 129 -18.23 3.82 -7.51
CA GLN A 129 -17.89 4.98 -8.36
C GLN A 129 -16.59 4.79 -9.16
N GLY A 130 -16.04 3.58 -9.20
CA GLY A 130 -14.79 3.27 -9.91
C GLY A 130 -13.52 3.72 -9.19
N GLN A 131 -13.64 4.33 -7.99
CA GLN A 131 -12.52 4.66 -7.14
C GLN A 131 -11.84 3.37 -6.62
N LYS A 132 -10.52 3.41 -6.46
CA LYS A 132 -9.73 2.28 -5.95
C LYS A 132 -8.89 2.72 -4.75
N ILE A 133 -8.84 1.88 -3.72
CA ILE A 133 -7.97 2.07 -2.56
C ILE A 133 -6.96 0.93 -2.55
N PHE A 134 -5.68 1.29 -2.64
CA PHE A 134 -4.58 0.34 -2.64
C PHE A 134 -3.86 0.39 -1.30
N LEU A 135 -3.78 -0.77 -0.63
CA LEU A 135 -3.01 -0.95 0.58
C LEU A 135 -1.97 -2.04 0.34
N ASN A 136 -0.73 -1.81 0.74
CA ASN A 136 0.29 -2.85 0.73
C ASN A 136 1.28 -2.69 1.90
N ASP A 137 2.01 -3.75 2.21
CA ASP A 137 3.07 -3.79 3.22
C ASP A 137 4.44 -3.34 2.66
N SER A 138 4.47 -2.74 1.46
CA SER A 138 5.74 -2.49 0.80
C SER A 138 6.49 -1.33 1.46
N SER A 139 7.56 -1.68 2.18
CA SER A 139 8.70 -0.80 2.38
C SER A 139 9.39 -0.59 1.04
N TYR A 140 9.88 0.64 0.78
CA TYR A 140 10.67 1.01 -0.40
C TYR A 140 11.82 0.03 -0.71
N ARG A 141 12.26 -0.78 0.27
CA ARG A 141 13.39 -1.71 0.15
C ARG A 141 13.05 -3.13 -0.28
N ASN A 142 11.80 -3.47 -0.63
CA ASN A 142 11.40 -4.87 -0.92
C ASN A 142 11.64 -5.85 0.26
N ILE A 143 12.03 -5.36 1.44
CA ILE A 143 12.13 -6.13 2.68
C ILE A 143 10.73 -6.15 3.29
N VAL A 144 10.21 -7.36 3.53
CA VAL A 144 8.94 -7.55 4.24
C VAL A 144 9.10 -6.97 5.64
N ASP A 145 8.33 -5.93 5.94
CA ASP A 145 8.22 -5.37 7.28
C ASP A 145 7.25 -6.26 8.06
N GLU A 146 7.79 -7.11 8.94
CA GLU A 146 7.01 -8.12 9.65
C GLU A 146 5.92 -7.51 10.54
N GLU A 147 6.18 -6.34 11.13
CA GLU A 147 5.20 -5.62 11.94
C GLU A 147 4.04 -5.13 11.07
N LYS A 148 4.33 -4.44 9.97
CA LYS A 148 3.30 -3.96 9.03
C LYS A 148 2.52 -5.11 8.39
N ARG A 149 3.21 -6.21 8.09
CA ARG A 149 2.59 -7.43 7.58
C ARG A 149 1.57 -7.98 8.58
N LEU A 150 1.92 -8.10 9.86
CA LEU A 150 0.99 -8.57 10.88
C LEU A 150 -0.22 -7.63 11.04
N VAL A 151 0.00 -6.31 10.95
CA VAL A 151 -1.10 -5.33 10.97
C VAL A 151 -2.02 -5.53 9.76
N LEU A 152 -1.46 -5.69 8.55
CA LEU A 152 -2.25 -5.87 7.33
C LEU A 152 -2.97 -7.22 7.28
N LEU A 153 -2.39 -8.30 7.79
CA LEU A 153 -3.09 -9.58 7.93
C LEU A 153 -4.27 -9.49 8.91
N LYS A 154 -4.08 -8.79 10.04
CA LYS A 154 -5.17 -8.51 10.99
C LYS A 154 -6.24 -7.61 10.35
N PHE A 155 -5.83 -6.62 9.58
CA PHE A 155 -6.74 -5.74 8.85
C PHE A 155 -7.53 -6.52 7.81
N LEU A 156 -6.90 -7.39 7.01
CA LEU A 156 -7.56 -8.23 6.01
C LEU A 156 -8.68 -9.07 6.62
N LYS A 157 -8.39 -9.79 7.72
CA LYS A 157 -9.41 -10.59 8.43
C LYS A 157 -10.53 -9.72 9.01
N THR A 158 -10.18 -8.52 9.48
CA THR A 158 -11.16 -7.58 10.02
C THR A 158 -12.05 -7.02 8.92
N ALA A 159 -11.47 -6.67 7.75
CA ALA A 159 -12.21 -6.19 6.59
C ALA A 159 -13.18 -7.26 6.05
N GLN A 160 -12.77 -8.53 6.01
CA GLN A 160 -13.68 -9.64 5.66
C GLN A 160 -14.89 -9.67 6.60
N SER A 161 -14.67 -9.58 7.91
CA SER A 161 -15.76 -9.62 8.89
C SER A 161 -16.62 -8.36 8.91
N GLU A 162 -16.02 -7.17 8.78
CA GLU A 162 -16.72 -5.87 8.88
C GLU A 162 -17.51 -5.53 7.61
N LEU A 163 -17.13 -6.12 6.48
CA LEU A 163 -17.81 -5.97 5.17
C LEU A 163 -18.65 -7.19 4.80
N GLU A 164 -18.61 -8.25 5.62
CA GLU A 164 -19.30 -9.53 5.35
C GLU A 164 -18.87 -10.15 4.01
N PHE A 165 -17.59 -10.01 3.66
CA PHE A 165 -17.03 -10.53 2.42
C PHE A 165 -16.44 -11.92 2.61
N SER A 166 -16.71 -12.79 1.65
CA SER A 166 -16.13 -14.12 1.57
C SER A 166 -15.27 -14.27 0.31
N PRO A 167 -14.25 -15.15 0.31
CA PRO A 167 -13.45 -15.40 -0.87
C PRO A 167 -14.33 -16.03 -1.97
N LEU A 168 -14.49 -15.32 -3.07
CA LEU A 168 -15.04 -15.83 -4.30
C LEU A 168 -13.88 -16.33 -5.16
N HIS A 169 -13.99 -17.55 -5.70
CA HIS A 169 -13.01 -18.07 -6.65
C HIS A 169 -12.99 -17.20 -7.90
N ALA A 170 -12.11 -16.20 -7.94
CA ALA A 170 -11.82 -15.49 -9.15
C ALA A 170 -10.98 -16.42 -10.03
N LYS A 171 -11.62 -17.17 -10.93
CA LYS A 171 -10.97 -17.66 -12.15
C LYS A 171 -10.65 -16.46 -13.04
N SER A 172 -9.74 -15.61 -12.62
CA SER A 172 -9.20 -14.57 -13.48
C SER A 172 -8.05 -15.16 -14.27
N ARG A 173 -8.14 -15.09 -15.61
CA ARG A 173 -7.03 -15.41 -16.53
C ARG A 173 -5.83 -14.47 -16.36
N PHE A 174 -6.00 -13.37 -15.62
CA PHE A 174 -5.05 -12.25 -15.53
C PHE A 174 -4.39 -12.09 -14.15
N PHE A 175 -4.87 -12.78 -13.12
CA PHE A 175 -4.27 -12.72 -11.78
C PHE A 175 -3.51 -14.00 -11.46
N ALA A 176 -2.38 -13.84 -10.75
CA ALA A 176 -1.55 -14.95 -10.32
C ALA A 176 -2.34 -15.98 -9.50
N HIS A 177 -1.89 -17.24 -9.51
CA HIS A 177 -2.45 -18.30 -8.67
C HIS A 177 -2.56 -17.81 -7.21
N HIS A 178 -3.69 -18.09 -6.55
CA HIS A 178 -4.03 -17.72 -5.16
C HIS A 178 -4.42 -16.26 -4.90
N VAL A 179 -4.71 -15.45 -5.93
CA VAL A 179 -5.42 -14.18 -5.76
C VAL A 179 -6.93 -14.45 -5.72
N TYR A 180 -7.61 -13.90 -4.72
CA TYR A 180 -9.05 -14.03 -4.54
C TYR A 180 -9.73 -12.66 -4.64
N TRP A 181 -10.95 -12.68 -5.17
CA TRP A 181 -11.89 -11.57 -5.07
C TRP A 181 -12.74 -11.80 -3.82
N TYR A 182 -12.74 -10.85 -2.90
CA TYR A 182 -13.57 -10.89 -1.70
C TYR A 182 -14.74 -9.92 -1.88
N ALA A 183 -15.96 -10.44 -1.85
CA ALA A 183 -17.19 -9.65 -1.96
C ALA A 183 -18.33 -10.32 -1.19
N ARG A 184 -19.49 -9.66 -1.11
CA ARG A 184 -20.70 -10.25 -0.52
C ARG A 184 -21.15 -11.44 -1.37
N GLN A 185 -21.66 -12.47 -0.71
CA GLN A 185 -22.04 -13.71 -1.38
C GLN A 185 -23.22 -13.55 -2.35
N HIS A 186 -24.05 -12.52 -2.14
CA HIS A 186 -25.18 -12.17 -3.02
C HIS A 186 -24.74 -11.42 -4.29
N ASP A 187 -23.55 -10.82 -4.33
CA ASP A 187 -23.05 -10.09 -5.50
C ASP A 187 -22.51 -11.03 -6.61
N ARG A 188 -22.97 -12.29 -6.64
CA ARG A 188 -22.62 -13.33 -7.63
C ARG A 188 -23.50 -13.31 -8.87
N ASP A 189 -24.63 -12.62 -8.82
CA ASP A 189 -25.65 -12.53 -9.87
C ASP A 189 -25.53 -11.21 -10.65
#